data_AF-A0A964DS36-F1
#
_entry.id   AF-A0A964DS36-F1
#
_cell.length_a   1.000
_cell.length_b   1.000
_cell.length_c   1.000
_cell.angle_alpha   90.00
_cell.angle_beta   90.00
_cell.angle_gamma   90.00
#
_symmetry.space_group_name_H-M   'P 1'
#
loop_
_entity.id
_entity.type
_entity.pdbx_description
1 polymer ?
#
loop_
_entity_poly.entity_id
_entity_poly.type
_entity_poly.pdbx_seq_one_letter_code
_entity_poly.pdbx_strand_id
1 'polypeptide(L)'
;AVTEAVERHRANYDGIFVVYADCGTGGLLEQRCRDLGVEMVAGPHCYSFFEGNAAFAEREEFTAFYLTDFLVRQFDAFVWKPMGLDRHPELRDMYFGNYEKLVYQAQTDDPALDAKARDCAARLGLAYERRLTGYGDLAVALGRI
;
A
#
# COMPACT_ATOMS: atom_id res chain seq x y z
N ALA A 1 8.35 18.32 -3.41
CA ALA A 1 9.04 17.04 -3.11
C ALA A 1 9.52 16.35 -4.40
N VAL A 2 8.66 15.70 -5.19
CA VAL A 2 9.11 14.92 -6.38
C VAL A 2 9.86 15.77 -7.40
N THR A 3 9.31 16.92 -7.81
CA THR A 3 9.99 17.88 -8.70
C THR A 3 11.42 18.20 -8.24
N GLU A 4 11.54 18.60 -6.98
CA GLU A 4 12.81 18.99 -6.38
C GLU A 4 13.82 17.83 -6.36
N ALA A 5 13.37 16.61 -6.05
CA ALA A 5 14.20 15.42 -6.07
C ALA A 5 14.67 15.10 -7.51
N VAL A 6 13.76 15.15 -8.49
CA VAL A 6 14.09 14.90 -9.90
C VAL A 6 15.10 15.92 -10.40
N GLU A 7 14.85 17.22 -10.22
CA GLU A 7 15.73 18.30 -10.67
C GLU A 7 17.11 18.21 -10.02
N ARG A 8 17.18 17.94 -8.71
CA ARG A 8 18.43 17.78 -7.96
C ARG A 8 19.28 16.63 -8.49
N HIS A 9 18.65 15.52 -8.88
CA HIS A 9 19.36 14.28 -9.18
C HIS A 9 19.51 13.98 -10.68
N ARG A 10 18.84 14.73 -11.57
CA ARG A 10 18.84 14.47 -13.03
C ARG A 10 20.24 14.44 -13.66
N ALA A 11 21.19 15.21 -13.14
CA ALA A 11 22.57 15.22 -13.66
C ALA A 11 23.41 14.01 -13.19
N ASN A 12 22.94 13.27 -12.18
CA ASN A 12 23.71 12.19 -11.53
C ASN A 12 23.26 10.78 -11.95
N TYR A 13 22.13 10.65 -12.66
CA TYR A 13 21.56 9.36 -13.06
C TYR A 13 21.11 9.40 -14.51
N ASP A 14 21.30 8.29 -15.22
CA ASP A 14 20.84 8.14 -16.61
C ASP A 14 19.31 8.17 -16.72
N GLY A 15 18.61 7.72 -15.66
CA GLY A 15 17.16 7.72 -15.56
C GLY A 15 16.69 7.88 -14.12
N ILE A 16 15.50 8.47 -13.95
CA ILE A 16 14.82 8.57 -12.66
C ILE A 16 13.42 7.98 -12.83
N PHE A 17 13.06 7.08 -11.91
CA PHE A 17 11.76 6.41 -11.90
C PHE A 17 11.08 6.59 -10.54
N VAL A 18 9.82 7.00 -10.54
CA VAL A 18 9.06 7.33 -9.31
C VAL A 18 8.23 6.14 -8.85
N VAL A 19 8.48 5.64 -7.62
CA VAL A 19 7.87 4.42 -7.07
C VAL A 19 6.73 4.69 -6.06
N TYR A 20 6.11 5.87 -6.09
CA TYR A 20 5.07 6.25 -5.12
C TYR A 20 3.63 5.90 -5.55
N ALA A 21 3.40 5.60 -6.85
CA ALA A 21 2.07 5.64 -7.49
C ALA A 21 1.36 6.99 -7.28
N ASP A 22 0.13 7.16 -7.78
CA ASP A 22 -0.61 8.43 -7.67
C ASP A 22 -1.42 8.55 -6.35
N CYS A 23 -0.85 8.03 -5.25
CA CYS A 23 -1.55 7.86 -3.98
C CYS A 23 -1.97 9.20 -3.37
N GLY A 24 -3.27 9.51 -3.46
CA GLY A 24 -3.90 10.70 -2.88
C GLY A 24 -3.76 11.98 -3.70
N THR A 25 -3.17 11.92 -4.90
CA THR A 25 -2.93 13.10 -5.75
C THR A 25 -3.95 13.29 -6.87
N GLY A 26 -4.79 12.31 -7.17
CA GLY A 26 -5.88 12.44 -8.14
C GLY A 26 -5.42 12.72 -9.58
N GLY A 27 -4.28 12.18 -9.98
CA GLY A 27 -3.61 12.32 -11.27
C GLY A 27 -2.51 13.39 -11.32
N LEU A 28 -2.38 14.22 -10.27
CA LEU A 28 -1.44 15.35 -10.29
C LEU A 28 0.03 14.90 -10.26
N LEU A 29 0.35 13.79 -9.59
CA LEU A 29 1.73 13.29 -9.58
C LEU A 29 2.09 12.68 -10.93
N GLU A 30 1.18 11.94 -11.54
CA GLU A 30 1.36 11.40 -12.89
C GLU A 30 1.56 12.51 -13.92
N GLN A 31 0.71 13.53 -13.91
CA GLN A 31 0.88 14.68 -14.80
C GLN A 31 2.25 15.34 -14.55
N ARG A 32 2.66 15.51 -13.29
CA ARG A 32 3.94 16.12 -12.98
C ARG A 32 5.14 15.28 -13.44
N CYS A 33 5.06 13.95 -13.34
CA CYS A 33 6.10 13.05 -13.87
C CYS A 33 6.20 13.16 -15.39
N ARG A 34 5.06 13.24 -16.10
CA ARG A 34 5.00 13.50 -17.54
C ARG A 34 5.66 14.82 -17.92
N ASP A 35 5.35 15.91 -17.23
CA ASP A 35 5.96 17.22 -17.47
C ASP A 35 7.48 17.22 -17.24
N LEU A 36 7.95 16.43 -16.27
CA LEU A 36 9.37 16.26 -15.97
C LEU A 36 10.06 15.26 -16.91
N GLY A 37 9.33 14.56 -17.79
CA GLY A 37 9.88 13.50 -18.64
C GLY A 37 10.50 12.35 -17.85
N VAL A 38 9.89 11.98 -16.71
CA VAL A 38 10.30 10.82 -15.91
C VAL A 38 9.15 9.82 -15.84
N GLU A 39 9.47 8.54 -15.75
CA GLU A 39 8.50 7.47 -15.62
C GLU A 39 8.12 7.23 -14.15
N MET A 40 6.96 6.62 -13.93
CA MET A 40 6.50 6.25 -12.59
C MET A 40 5.75 4.93 -12.61
N VAL A 41 5.71 4.27 -11.45
CA VAL A 41 4.86 3.08 -11.27
C VAL A 41 3.39 3.49 -11.45
N ALA A 42 2.69 2.76 -12.33
CA ALA A 42 1.29 3.00 -12.62
C ALA A 42 0.40 2.53 -11.46
N GLY A 43 -0.73 3.22 -11.28
CA GLY A 43 -1.77 2.83 -10.34
C GLY A 43 -2.17 3.95 -9.38
N PRO A 44 -3.35 3.82 -8.76
CA PRO A 44 -3.89 4.82 -7.83
C PRO A 44 -3.18 4.81 -6.46
N HIS A 45 -2.59 3.68 -6.05
CA HIS A 45 -1.86 3.51 -4.79
C HIS A 45 -1.16 2.15 -4.75
N CYS A 46 -0.31 1.92 -3.76
CA CYS A 46 0.51 0.71 -3.67
C CYS A 46 -0.28 -0.60 -3.58
N TYR A 47 -1.40 -0.63 -2.84
CA TYR A 47 -2.25 -1.82 -2.77
C TYR A 47 -2.80 -2.25 -4.14
N SER A 48 -2.96 -1.32 -5.08
CA SER A 48 -3.47 -1.63 -6.41
C SER A 48 -2.39 -2.27 -7.27
N PHE A 49 -1.19 -1.68 -7.33
CA PHE A 49 -0.11 -2.28 -8.11
C PHE A 49 0.46 -3.56 -7.48
N PHE A 50 0.37 -3.75 -6.17
CA PHE A 50 0.79 -5.01 -5.55
C PHE A 50 -0.16 -6.15 -5.90
N GLU A 51 -1.46 -5.91 -5.92
CA GLU A 51 -2.45 -6.88 -6.40
C GLU A 51 -2.45 -7.03 -7.93
N GLY A 52 -1.98 -6.00 -8.64
CA GLY A 52 -2.08 -5.85 -10.08
C GLY A 52 -3.23 -4.91 -10.43
N ASN A 53 -2.92 -3.82 -11.14
CA ASN A 53 -3.87 -2.72 -11.35
C ASN A 53 -5.17 -3.18 -12.04
N ALA A 54 -5.06 -4.09 -13.02
CA ALA A 54 -6.21 -4.64 -13.73
C ALA A 54 -7.12 -5.46 -12.80
N ALA A 55 -6.55 -6.40 -12.05
CA ALA A 55 -7.29 -7.24 -11.11
C ALA A 55 -7.91 -6.41 -9.97
N PHE A 56 -7.20 -5.38 -9.49
CA PHE A 56 -7.71 -4.48 -8.46
C PHE A 56 -8.89 -3.65 -8.97
N ALA A 57 -8.84 -3.15 -10.21
CA ALA A 57 -9.91 -2.33 -10.80
C ALA A 57 -11.23 -3.10 -10.99
N GLU A 58 -11.17 -4.42 -11.13
CA GLU A 58 -12.35 -5.29 -11.21
C GLU A 58 -13.00 -5.53 -9.83
N ARG A 59 -12.32 -5.16 -8.74
CA ARG A 59 -12.84 -5.34 -7.37
C ARG A 59 -13.54 -4.08 -6.88
N GLU A 60 -14.84 -4.20 -6.61
CA GLU A 60 -15.61 -3.17 -5.91
C GLU A 60 -15.44 -3.29 -4.38
N GLU A 61 -14.20 -3.17 -3.89
CA GLU A 61 -13.83 -3.54 -2.52
C GLU A 61 -13.42 -2.32 -1.67
N PHE A 62 -14.36 -1.41 -1.46
CA PHE A 62 -14.14 -0.17 -0.68
C PHE A 62 -14.22 -0.38 0.85
N THR A 63 -14.75 -1.52 1.30
CA THR A 63 -14.90 -1.89 2.74
C THR A 63 -13.71 -2.70 3.27
N ALA A 64 -12.63 -2.86 2.50
CA ALA A 64 -11.44 -3.60 2.92
C ALA A 64 -10.37 -2.71 3.55
N PHE A 65 -9.80 -3.19 4.66
CA PHE A 65 -8.60 -2.60 5.26
C PHE A 65 -7.37 -3.39 4.81
N TYR A 66 -6.46 -2.77 4.07
CA TYR A 66 -5.32 -3.46 3.48
C TYR A 66 -4.07 -3.42 4.36
N LEU A 67 -3.39 -4.55 4.48
CA LEU A 67 -2.05 -4.65 5.05
C LEU A 67 -1.05 -5.24 4.05
N THR A 68 0.20 -4.78 4.14
CA THR A 68 1.39 -5.41 3.52
C THR A 68 2.27 -6.03 4.60
N ASP A 69 3.29 -6.80 4.22
CA ASP A 69 4.30 -7.38 5.13
C ASP A 69 4.89 -6.32 6.06
N PHE A 70 5.17 -5.12 5.55
CA PHE A 70 5.68 -4.01 6.35
C PHE A 70 4.68 -3.59 7.44
N LEU A 71 3.41 -3.35 7.05
CA LEU A 71 2.39 -2.94 8.01
C LEU A 71 2.03 -4.07 8.99
N VAL A 72 2.05 -5.33 8.58
CA VAL A 72 1.91 -6.47 9.52
C VAL A 72 3.05 -6.46 10.53
N ARG A 73 4.30 -6.29 10.09
CA ARG A 73 5.46 -6.21 10.99
C ARG A 73 5.33 -5.04 11.96
N GLN A 74 4.85 -3.89 11.49
CA GLN A 74 4.81 -2.64 12.24
C GLN A 74 3.41 -2.22 12.70
N PHE A 75 2.46 -3.16 12.78
CA PHE A 75 1.05 -2.87 13.02
C PHE A 75 0.84 -2.03 14.29
N ASP A 76 1.53 -2.37 15.38
CA ASP A 76 1.41 -1.62 16.63
C ASP A 76 1.93 -0.18 16.51
N ALA A 77 3.01 0.02 15.76
CA ALA A 77 3.68 1.31 15.63
C ALA A 77 2.98 2.24 14.64
N PHE A 78 2.34 1.72 13.59
CA PHE A 78 1.74 2.53 12.51
C PHE A 78 0.22 2.53 12.50
N VAL A 79 -0.44 1.53 13.07
CA VAL A 79 -1.92 1.44 13.13
C VAL A 79 -2.38 1.59 14.57
N TRP A 80 -1.98 0.68 15.46
CA TRP A 80 -2.58 0.57 16.78
C TRP A 80 -2.35 1.79 17.67
N LYS A 81 -1.08 2.14 17.94
CA LYS A 81 -0.71 3.26 18.81
C LYS A 81 -1.03 4.63 18.21
N PRO A 82 -0.78 4.91 16.91
CA PRO A 82 -1.13 6.21 16.33
C PRO A 82 -2.62 6.49 16.32
N MET A 83 -3.46 5.44 16.21
CA MET A 83 -4.91 5.56 16.36
C MET A 83 -5.37 5.57 17.82
N GLY A 84 -4.45 5.46 18.80
CA GLY A 84 -4.77 5.49 20.23
C GLY A 84 -5.50 4.26 20.76
N LEU A 85 -5.54 3.16 20.00
CA LEU A 85 -6.27 1.94 20.35
C LEU A 85 -5.66 1.18 21.54
N ASP A 86 -4.40 1.48 21.89
CA ASP A 86 -3.74 0.98 23.09
C ASP A 86 -4.28 1.62 24.37
N ARG A 87 -4.78 2.85 24.29
CA ARG A 87 -5.31 3.62 25.42
C ARG A 87 -6.83 3.71 25.42
N HIS A 88 -7.43 3.68 24.23
CA HIS A 88 -8.86 3.88 23.98
C HIS A 88 -9.40 2.77 23.06
N PRO A 89 -9.53 1.52 23.56
CA PRO A 89 -10.00 0.40 22.76
C PRO A 89 -11.41 0.59 22.19
N GLU A 90 -12.25 1.43 22.81
CA GLU A 90 -13.58 1.81 22.34
C GLU A 90 -13.58 2.52 20.98
N LEU A 91 -12.46 3.15 20.58
CA LEU A 91 -12.33 3.81 19.27
C LEU A 91 -12.28 2.82 18.11
N ARG A 92 -11.99 1.54 18.40
CA ARG A 92 -11.90 0.50 17.37
C ARG A 92 -13.17 0.46 16.53
N ASP A 93 -14.34 0.37 17.16
CA ASP A 93 -15.61 0.22 16.44
C ASP A 93 -15.96 1.49 15.66
N MET A 94 -15.55 2.65 16.16
CA MET A 94 -15.72 3.92 15.46
C MET A 94 -14.85 4.01 14.21
N TYR A 95 -13.59 3.55 14.26
CA TYR A 95 -12.67 3.60 13.12
C TYR A 95 -12.89 2.46 12.13
N PHE A 96 -13.20 1.27 12.62
CA PHE A 96 -13.23 0.05 11.82
C PHE A 96 -14.64 -0.49 11.56
N GLY A 97 -15.70 0.10 12.12
CA GLY A 97 -17.07 -0.42 12.03
C GLY A 97 -17.70 -0.43 10.63
N ASN A 98 -17.12 0.29 9.66
CA ASN A 98 -17.53 0.25 8.25
C ASN A 98 -16.64 -0.65 7.38
N TYR A 99 -15.62 -1.28 7.98
CA TYR A 99 -14.80 -2.26 7.29
C TYR A 99 -15.36 -3.66 7.54
N GLU A 100 -15.36 -4.49 6.52
CA GLU A 100 -15.88 -5.86 6.60
C GLU A 100 -14.74 -6.87 6.79
N LYS A 101 -13.57 -6.55 6.23
CA LYS A 101 -12.41 -7.45 6.24
C LYS A 101 -11.08 -6.71 6.26
N LEU A 102 -10.08 -7.39 6.81
CA LEU A 102 -8.69 -7.09 6.63
C LEU A 102 -8.13 -7.97 5.51
N VAL A 103 -7.59 -7.33 4.48
CA VAL A 103 -6.91 -8.00 3.37
C VAL A 103 -5.42 -7.87 3.56
N TYR A 104 -4.76 -8.98 3.84
CA TYR A 104 -3.31 -9.06 3.86
C TYR A 104 -2.78 -9.39 2.46
N GLN A 105 -2.19 -8.41 1.79
CA GLN A 105 -1.43 -8.57 0.57
C GLN A 105 0.02 -8.97 0.91
N ALA A 106 0.25 -10.27 0.97
CA ALA A 106 1.53 -10.85 1.35
C ALA A 106 2.56 -10.70 0.22
N GLN A 107 3.67 -10.01 0.49
CA GLN A 107 4.81 -9.94 -0.43
C GLN A 107 5.64 -11.23 -0.38
N THR A 108 5.63 -11.93 0.76
CA THR A 108 6.38 -13.16 0.97
C THR A 108 5.47 -14.28 1.49
N ASP A 109 5.87 -15.53 1.23
CA ASP A 109 5.19 -16.70 1.81
C ASP A 109 5.80 -17.04 3.18
N ASP A 110 5.52 -16.18 4.16
CA ASP A 110 6.01 -16.30 5.55
C ASP A 110 4.84 -16.65 6.49
N PRO A 111 4.78 -17.90 7.01
CA PRO A 111 3.73 -18.32 7.95
C PRO A 111 3.67 -17.50 9.24
N ALA A 112 4.80 -16.93 9.69
CA ALA A 112 4.81 -16.09 10.89
C ALA A 112 4.13 -14.74 10.61
N LEU A 113 4.26 -14.19 9.40
CA LEU A 113 3.51 -13.02 8.98
C LEU A 113 2.03 -13.32 8.79
N ASP A 114 1.65 -14.46 8.21
CA ASP A 114 0.24 -14.85 8.09
C ASP A 114 -0.43 -14.94 9.47
N ALA A 115 0.22 -15.60 10.43
CA ALA A 115 -0.27 -15.68 11.81
C ALA A 115 -0.43 -14.28 12.45
N LYS A 116 0.55 -13.39 12.25
CA LYS A 116 0.50 -12.03 12.78
C LYS A 116 -0.60 -11.19 12.12
N ALA A 117 -0.82 -11.33 10.82
CA ALA A 117 -1.88 -10.63 10.10
C ALA A 117 -3.27 -11.10 10.55
N ARG A 118 -3.45 -12.40 10.83
CA ARG A 118 -4.66 -12.95 11.46
C ARG A 118 -4.93 -12.34 12.83
N ASP A 119 -3.89 -12.19 13.66
CA ASP A 119 -4.01 -11.52 14.96
C ASP A 119 -4.44 -10.05 14.78
N CYS A 120 -3.85 -9.33 13.82
CA CYS A 120 -4.25 -7.95 13.51
C CYS A 120 -5.74 -7.86 13.14
N ALA A 121 -6.23 -8.77 12.28
CA ALA A 121 -7.64 -8.82 11.89
C ALA A 121 -8.55 -9.11 13.10
N ALA A 122 -8.17 -10.08 13.94
CA ALA A 122 -8.92 -10.42 15.15
C ALA A 122 -8.98 -9.24 16.14
N ARG A 123 -7.87 -8.52 16.34
CA ARG A 123 -7.81 -7.32 17.20
C ARG A 123 -8.71 -6.20 16.69
N LEU A 124 -8.78 -6.03 15.36
CA LEU A 124 -9.67 -5.06 14.72
C LEU A 124 -11.12 -5.52 14.63
N GLY A 125 -11.41 -6.80 14.86
CA GLY A 125 -12.74 -7.36 14.72
C GLY A 125 -13.18 -7.56 13.27
N LEU A 126 -12.23 -7.75 12.35
CA LEU A 126 -12.48 -7.87 10.91
C LEU A 126 -12.31 -9.30 10.42
N ALA A 127 -13.05 -9.69 9.38
CA ALA A 127 -12.81 -10.95 8.69
C ALA A 127 -11.41 -10.94 8.06
N TYR A 128 -10.73 -12.08 8.07
CA TYR A 128 -9.37 -12.18 7.55
C TYR A 128 -9.34 -12.77 6.15
N GLU A 129 -8.67 -12.09 5.22
CA GLU A 129 -8.39 -12.58 3.89
C GLU A 129 -6.89 -12.41 3.58
N ARG A 130 -6.23 -13.50 3.17
CA ARG A 130 -4.85 -13.44 2.68
C ARG A 130 -4.84 -13.51 1.16
N ARG A 131 -4.03 -12.66 0.53
CA ARG A 131 -3.69 -12.70 -0.89
C ARG A 131 -2.16 -12.74 -1.01
N LEU A 132 -1.61 -13.81 -1.58
CA LEU A 132 -0.18 -13.87 -1.90
C LEU A 132 0.03 -13.13 -3.23
N THR A 133 0.43 -11.86 -3.14
CA THR A 133 0.54 -10.96 -4.29
C THR A 133 1.98 -10.77 -4.75
N GLY A 134 2.96 -11.03 -3.88
CA GLY A 134 4.32 -10.62 -4.13
C GLY A 134 4.40 -9.11 -4.25
N TYR A 135 5.09 -8.63 -5.29
CA TYR A 135 5.15 -7.20 -5.59
C TYR A 135 4.29 -6.80 -6.81
N GLY A 136 3.48 -7.72 -7.36
CA GLY A 136 2.61 -7.45 -8.51
C GLY A 136 3.28 -6.67 -9.66
N ASP A 137 2.59 -5.64 -10.12
CA ASP A 137 3.04 -4.74 -11.19
C ASP A 137 4.32 -3.98 -10.82
N LEU A 138 4.63 -3.80 -9.53
CA LEU A 138 5.88 -3.14 -9.13
C LEU A 138 7.10 -3.94 -9.58
N ALA A 139 7.10 -5.27 -9.40
CA ALA A 139 8.21 -6.11 -9.86
C ALA A 139 8.37 -6.04 -11.37
N VAL A 140 7.26 -6.03 -12.10
CA VAL A 140 7.24 -5.93 -13.56
C VAL A 140 7.77 -4.56 -14.03
N ALA A 141 7.37 -3.47 -13.37
CA ALA A 141 7.83 -2.12 -13.69
C ALA A 141 9.32 -1.96 -13.44
N LEU A 142 9.81 -2.41 -12.28
CA LEU A 142 11.23 -2.31 -11.93
C LEU A 142 12.13 -3.21 -12.77
N GLY A 143 11.62 -4.36 -13.26
CA GLY A 143 12.39 -5.24 -14.14
C GLY A 143 12.63 -4.70 -15.56
N ARG A 144 12.04 -3.55 -15.91
CA ARG A 144 12.18 -2.90 -17.24
C ARG A 144 13.16 -1.72 -17.25
N ILE A 145 13.62 -1.31 -16.07
CA ILE A 145 14.54 -0.18 -15.83
C ILE A 145 15.95 -0.76 -15.68
#